data_AF-A0A822ESR5-F1
#
_entry.id   AF-A0A822ESR5-F1
#
_cell.length_a   1.000
_cell.length_b   1.000
_cell.length_c   1.000
_cell.angle_alpha   90.00
_cell.angle_beta   90.00
_cell.angle_gamma   90.00
#
_symmetry.space_group_name_H-M   'P 1'
#
loop_
_entity.id
_entity.type
_entity.pdbx_description
1 polymer ?
#
loop_
_entity_poly.entity_id
_entity_poly.type
_entity_poly.pdbx_seq_one_letter_code
_entity_poly.pdbx_strand_id
1 'polypeptide(L)'
;MAGQIATPNNPTLPITVPANDIDQIRLNLGNTGTTDNILRNVAIPVEPVTVPQRNDYDLPPVMTAAKYGALFPHVATRGKDLLHILVHGAANLPFVDGRPPRCYVTAQSRSTMATQDIGETINATNVMEGISPHWNEMIYADIFEETNHAEEVIILIIDEPRQRTISEHRFPWRWLEPFYQYHINLQHTSKQTAQTTSLFLSIMRKQSTLSKEDIRYFGLEVLLNRFDVTLPKKRVLYAVARIIPDYETYKHDYLRNLDNPKLGIDFKKIYVPTAQDFAVSDYSFTGYPQTSLASKESKLPTWMHNYLFSHEHEKDNMFSNNSAIVIEFYPFQPISNNPNWRIKTLIGWITIRLDTRTYDALTAPSSAEGMRTEGLVVESDGELVSENTKYLTAEVLLRLVSERHPGKNLLAYAASNLPILPSYYVEGVRHGGAPPVYMQVTVPKKNFLPGIQTP
;
A
#
# COMPACT_ATOMS: atom_id res chain seq x y z
N MET A 1 21.14 -6.79 -62.17
CA MET A 1 21.90 -5.53 -62.34
C MET A 1 21.68 -4.76 -61.04
N ALA A 2 22.58 -4.67 -60.05
CA ALA A 2 24.05 -4.54 -59.97
C ALA A 2 24.52 -3.06 -59.81
N GLY A 3 25.30 -2.79 -58.75
CA GLY A 3 25.76 -1.48 -58.24
C GLY A 3 25.11 -1.17 -56.86
N GLN A 4 25.73 -1.24 -55.67
CA GLN A 4 27.03 -0.70 -55.16
C GLN A 4 27.13 0.83 -55.38
N ILE A 5 27.52 1.74 -54.45
CA ILE A 5 28.56 1.85 -53.38
C ILE A 5 28.05 2.89 -52.33
N ALA A 6 28.40 3.00 -51.03
CA ALA A 6 28.97 2.14 -49.96
C ALA A 6 28.87 2.90 -48.59
N THR A 7 29.53 2.45 -47.51
CA THR A 7 29.51 3.04 -46.13
C THR A 7 30.64 4.06 -45.84
N PRO A 8 30.49 4.97 -44.87
CA PRO A 8 31.59 5.78 -44.31
C PRO A 8 32.30 5.08 -43.15
N ASN A 9 33.63 5.23 -43.08
CA ASN A 9 34.50 4.64 -42.05
C ASN A 9 34.71 5.54 -40.83
N ASN A 10 35.04 4.89 -39.71
CA ASN A 10 35.56 5.48 -38.48
C ASN A 10 37.08 5.79 -38.61
N PRO A 11 37.63 6.82 -37.95
CA PRO A 11 39.07 6.92 -37.72
C PRO A 11 39.43 6.91 -36.23
N THR A 12 40.05 5.82 -35.76
CA THR A 12 40.73 5.71 -34.47
C THR A 12 42.23 5.95 -34.61
N LEU A 13 42.81 6.86 -33.82
CA LEU A 13 44.25 6.95 -33.53
C LEU A 13 44.47 7.46 -32.08
N PRO A 14 45.66 7.25 -31.47
CA PRO A 14 45.72 6.77 -30.08
C PRO A 14 46.42 7.71 -29.08
N ILE A 15 46.23 7.44 -27.79
CA ILE A 15 47.12 7.94 -26.71
C ILE A 15 47.58 6.76 -25.84
N THR A 16 48.81 6.38 -26.17
CA THR A 16 49.89 5.77 -25.40
C THR A 16 49.88 5.96 -23.88
N VAL A 17 50.12 4.85 -23.16
CA VAL A 17 50.55 4.81 -21.77
C VAL A 17 52.09 4.78 -21.72
N PRO A 18 52.78 5.53 -20.83
CA PRO A 18 54.20 5.31 -20.58
C PRO A 18 54.40 4.17 -19.57
N ALA A 19 55.25 3.21 -19.93
CA ALA A 19 55.76 2.19 -19.02
C ALA A 19 57.30 2.26 -19.02
N ASN A 20 57.87 2.37 -17.81
CA ASN A 20 59.24 2.14 -17.34
C ASN A 20 59.13 2.27 -15.79
N ASP A 21 59.77 1.49 -14.93
CA ASP A 21 60.86 0.53 -15.15
C ASP A 21 60.54 -0.88 -14.61
N ILE A 22 61.40 -1.82 -15.00
CA ILE A 22 61.34 -3.25 -14.70
C ILE A 22 62.49 -3.65 -13.76
N ASP A 23 62.26 -4.77 -13.05
CA ASP A 23 63.23 -5.76 -12.55
C ASP A 23 63.73 -5.81 -11.09
N GLN A 24 64.03 -7.06 -10.72
CA GLN A 24 64.72 -7.59 -9.53
C GLN A 24 63.88 -7.70 -8.23
N ILE A 25 63.83 -8.81 -7.48
CA ILE A 25 64.66 -10.04 -7.45
C ILE A 25 63.79 -11.32 -7.32
N ARG A 26 64.22 -12.43 -7.94
CA ARG A 26 63.68 -13.79 -7.71
C ARG A 26 64.42 -14.51 -6.56
N LEU A 27 63.65 -15.29 -5.78
CA LEU A 27 63.97 -16.58 -5.15
C LEU A 27 65.41 -16.88 -4.68
N ASN A 28 65.56 -17.31 -3.43
CA ASN A 28 66.37 -18.50 -3.13
C ASN A 28 65.93 -19.25 -1.86
N LEU A 29 66.01 -20.58 -1.91
CA LEU A 29 65.84 -21.53 -0.80
C LEU A 29 67.22 -21.94 -0.27
N GLY A 30 67.37 -22.25 1.02
CA GLY A 30 68.57 -22.95 1.51
C GLY A 30 68.86 -22.89 3.01
N ASN A 31 68.60 -24.00 3.70
CA ASN A 31 69.04 -24.45 5.04
C ASN A 31 70.30 -23.80 5.67
N THR A 32 70.31 -23.63 7.00
CA THR A 32 70.99 -24.55 7.98
C THR A 32 71.04 -23.99 9.42
N GLY A 33 71.10 -24.88 10.41
CA GLY A 33 71.96 -24.68 11.61
C GLY A 33 71.36 -24.06 12.89
N THR A 34 71.20 -24.89 13.91
CA THR A 34 71.00 -24.56 15.34
C THR A 34 72.14 -23.77 16.01
N THR A 35 71.83 -22.86 16.95
CA THR A 35 72.34 -22.88 18.36
C THR A 35 71.61 -21.84 19.24
N ASP A 36 71.58 -22.07 20.56
CA ASP A 36 70.88 -21.26 21.57
C ASP A 36 71.53 -19.88 21.86
N ASN A 37 70.73 -18.91 22.37
CA ASN A 37 70.63 -18.57 23.81
C ASN A 37 70.39 -17.07 24.15
N ILE A 38 69.74 -16.82 25.31
CA ILE A 38 69.64 -15.56 26.09
C ILE A 38 68.63 -14.47 25.63
N LEU A 39 67.38 -14.68 26.07
CA LEU A 39 66.55 -13.76 26.88
C LEU A 39 66.88 -12.25 26.92
N ARG A 40 65.90 -11.41 26.55
CA ARG A 40 65.28 -10.42 27.47
C ARG A 40 63.92 -9.91 26.95
N ASN A 41 62.99 -9.71 27.88
CA ASN A 41 61.58 -9.45 27.60
C ASN A 41 61.31 -7.99 27.18
N VAL A 42 60.50 -7.81 26.14
CA VAL A 42 59.57 -6.67 26.02
C VAL A 42 58.20 -7.25 25.66
N ALA A 43 57.35 -7.42 26.67
CA ALA A 43 55.97 -7.85 26.45
C ALA A 43 55.14 -6.65 25.97
N ILE A 44 54.76 -6.66 24.69
CA ILE A 44 53.71 -5.78 24.18
C ILE A 44 52.37 -6.42 24.58
N PRO A 45 51.45 -5.71 25.27
CA PRO A 45 50.13 -6.24 25.54
C PRO A 45 49.38 -6.41 24.21
N VAL A 46 49.11 -7.66 23.83
CA VAL A 46 48.09 -7.94 22.81
C VAL A 46 46.75 -7.91 23.52
N GLU A 47 46.04 -6.80 23.43
CA GLU A 47 44.65 -6.73 23.88
C GLU A 47 43.82 -7.74 23.07
N PRO A 48 42.97 -8.57 23.71
CA PRO A 48 42.08 -9.45 22.98
C PRO A 48 41.06 -8.61 22.22
N VAL A 49 40.96 -8.82 20.91
CA VAL A 49 39.92 -8.20 20.08
C VAL A 49 38.56 -8.70 20.56
N THR A 50 37.91 -7.92 21.40
CA THR A 50 36.53 -8.13 21.83
C THR A 50 35.62 -7.89 20.63
N VAL A 51 35.14 -8.98 20.03
CA VAL A 51 33.95 -8.92 19.18
C VAL A 51 32.83 -8.31 20.03
N PRO A 52 32.25 -7.15 19.66
CA PRO A 52 31.22 -6.53 20.48
C PRO A 52 30.02 -7.47 20.53
N GLN A 53 29.68 -7.94 21.74
CA GLN A 53 28.39 -8.56 21.95
C GLN A 53 27.31 -7.51 21.65
N ARG A 54 26.29 -7.93 20.91
CA ARG A 54 25.21 -7.08 20.44
C ARG A 54 24.37 -6.67 21.65
N ASN A 55 24.65 -5.49 22.22
CA ASN A 55 23.90 -4.98 23.35
C ASN A 55 22.41 -4.92 23.01
N ASP A 56 21.58 -5.28 23.99
CA ASP A 56 20.16 -4.98 23.96
C ASP A 56 20.00 -3.45 23.89
N TYR A 57 19.32 -2.98 22.85
CA TYR A 57 18.97 -1.56 22.73
C TYR A 57 17.82 -1.29 23.69
N ASP A 58 18.00 -0.35 24.63
CA ASP A 58 16.89 0.25 25.36
C ASP A 58 15.97 0.95 24.35
N LEU A 59 14.92 0.25 23.91
CA LEU A 59 14.03 0.75 22.88
C LEU A 59 13.22 1.94 23.43
N PRO A 60 13.15 3.05 22.70
CA PRO A 60 12.42 4.24 23.13
C PRO A 60 10.89 4.00 23.11
N PRO A 61 10.10 4.88 23.75
CA PRO A 61 8.64 4.72 23.88
C PRO A 61 7.93 4.48 22.55
N VAL A 62 6.82 3.74 22.59
CA VAL A 62 6.04 3.40 21.39
C VAL A 62 4.85 4.33 21.24
N MET A 63 4.73 4.96 20.06
CA MET A 63 3.52 5.63 19.61
C MET A 63 2.63 4.61 18.89
N THR A 64 1.40 4.44 19.36
CA THR A 64 0.45 3.51 18.77
C THR A 64 -0.06 3.97 17.41
N ALA A 65 -0.05 3.04 16.46
CA ALA A 65 -0.59 3.18 15.11
C ALA A 65 -2.01 3.74 15.09
N ALA A 66 -2.32 4.52 14.05
CA ALA A 66 -3.63 5.15 13.98
C ALA A 66 -4.73 4.15 13.58
N LYS A 67 -5.79 4.10 14.40
CA LYS A 67 -6.96 3.23 14.19
C LYS A 67 -8.18 4.03 13.75
N TYR A 68 -8.47 4.00 12.45
CA TYR A 68 -9.64 4.61 11.80
C TYR A 68 -9.70 6.15 11.87
N GLY A 69 -10.00 6.81 10.76
CA GLY A 69 -10.30 8.25 10.73
C GLY A 69 -9.11 9.21 10.93
N ALA A 70 -7.91 8.71 11.23
CA ALA A 70 -6.69 9.48 11.02
C ALA A 70 -6.41 9.56 9.50
N LEU A 71 -6.40 10.78 8.98
CA LEU A 71 -6.23 11.04 7.56
C LEU A 71 -4.74 11.21 7.27
N PHE A 72 -4.12 10.15 6.76
CA PHE A 72 -2.73 10.18 6.33
C PHE A 72 -2.57 11.12 5.12
N PRO A 73 -1.54 11.97 5.09
CA PRO A 73 -1.34 12.89 3.99
C PRO A 73 -1.12 12.14 2.68
N HIS A 74 -1.55 12.73 1.56
CA HIS A 74 -1.38 12.14 0.22
C HIS A 74 0.07 12.07 -0.21
N VAL A 75 0.81 13.15 0.05
CA VAL A 75 2.24 13.28 -0.19
C VAL A 75 3.01 13.27 1.12
N ALA A 76 4.30 12.97 1.05
CA ALA A 76 5.22 13.15 2.17
C ALA A 76 5.52 14.64 2.43
N THR A 77 6.12 14.93 3.59
CA THR A 77 6.73 16.24 3.86
C THR A 77 7.87 16.50 2.87
N ARG A 78 8.06 17.74 2.41
CA ARG A 78 9.16 18.10 1.50
C ARG A 78 10.54 17.65 2.01
N GLY A 79 11.35 17.08 1.13
CA GLY A 79 12.66 16.52 1.47
C GLY A 79 12.60 15.12 2.07
N LYS A 80 11.41 14.49 2.11
CA LYS A 80 11.20 13.12 2.56
C LYS A 80 10.32 12.34 1.57
N ASP A 81 10.55 11.04 1.51
CA ASP A 81 9.57 10.05 1.11
C ASP A 81 8.96 9.41 2.36
N LEU A 82 7.69 9.05 2.28
CA LEU A 82 6.90 8.41 3.35
C LEU A 82 6.52 7.00 2.90
N LEU A 83 6.99 5.97 3.61
CA LEU A 83 6.45 4.63 3.45
C LEU A 83 5.20 4.50 4.31
N HIS A 84 4.06 4.25 3.68
CA HIS A 84 2.75 4.08 4.30
C HIS A 84 2.40 2.59 4.29
N ILE A 85 2.28 1.97 5.48
CA ILE A 85 2.28 0.51 5.66
C ILE A 85 1.01 0.09 6.40
N LEU A 86 0.12 -0.60 5.71
CA LEU A 86 -0.99 -1.35 6.32
C LEU A 86 -0.46 -2.70 6.81
N VAL A 87 -0.44 -2.91 8.13
CA VAL A 87 -0.11 -4.19 8.74
C VAL A 87 -1.39 -4.97 8.95
N HIS A 88 -1.63 -6.01 8.13
CA HIS A 88 -2.83 -6.85 8.26
C HIS A 88 -2.72 -7.80 9.46
N GLY A 89 -1.60 -8.52 9.53
CA GLY A 89 -1.36 -9.55 10.55
C GLY A 89 -0.16 -10.43 10.20
N ALA A 90 0.08 -11.44 11.04
CA ALA A 90 1.13 -12.43 10.82
C ALA A 90 0.61 -13.87 10.99
N ALA A 91 1.37 -14.85 10.48
CA ALA A 91 1.15 -16.28 10.69
C ALA A 91 2.44 -16.99 11.12
N ASN A 92 2.27 -18.13 11.78
CA ASN A 92 3.34 -19.04 12.21
C ASN A 92 4.42 -18.36 13.07
N LEU A 93 4.08 -17.36 13.90
CA LEU A 93 5.07 -16.79 14.82
C LEU A 93 5.51 -17.84 15.85
N PRO A 94 6.81 -17.95 16.17
CA PRO A 94 7.30 -18.90 17.15
C PRO A 94 6.85 -18.52 18.57
N PHE A 95 6.78 -19.53 19.44
CA PHE A 95 6.67 -19.29 20.87
C PHE A 95 7.93 -18.58 21.38
N VAL A 96 7.74 -17.61 22.27
CA VAL A 96 8.82 -16.87 22.94
C VAL A 96 8.90 -17.40 24.36
N ASP A 97 9.94 -18.19 24.63
CA ASP A 97 10.29 -18.70 25.95
C ASP A 97 9.14 -19.48 26.61
N GLY A 98 8.51 -20.36 25.81
CA GLY A 98 7.43 -21.25 26.23
C GLY A 98 6.02 -20.66 26.16
N ARG A 99 5.84 -19.37 25.90
CA ARG A 99 4.52 -18.72 25.74
C ARG A 99 4.27 -18.22 24.31
N PRO A 100 3.01 -17.97 23.91
CA PRO A 100 2.72 -17.18 22.73
C PRO A 100 3.43 -15.81 22.79
N PRO A 101 3.86 -15.26 21.65
CA PRO A 101 4.46 -13.93 21.62
C PRO A 101 3.40 -12.87 21.92
N ARG A 102 3.79 -11.82 22.66
CA ARG A 102 3.02 -10.58 22.83
C ARG A 102 3.73 -9.53 22.01
N CYS A 103 3.30 -9.31 20.76
CA CYS A 103 4.12 -8.67 19.75
C CYS A 103 3.47 -7.49 19.02
N TYR A 104 4.33 -6.62 18.51
CA TYR A 104 3.97 -5.47 17.68
C TYR A 104 4.86 -5.41 16.44
N VAL A 105 4.45 -4.62 15.45
CA VAL A 105 5.20 -4.38 14.21
C VAL A 105 5.60 -2.91 14.13
N THR A 106 6.86 -2.66 13.79
CA THR A 106 7.40 -1.33 13.51
C THR A 106 8.19 -1.30 12.20
N ALA A 107 8.34 -0.12 11.62
CA ALA A 107 9.12 0.13 10.41
C ALA A 107 9.91 1.43 10.53
N GLN A 108 11.19 1.40 10.14
CA GLN A 108 12.09 2.55 10.16
C GLN A 108 13.06 2.51 8.97
N SER A 109 13.65 3.65 8.64
CA SER A 109 14.83 3.68 7.75
C SER A 109 16.07 3.17 8.50
N ARG A 110 17.06 2.63 7.77
CA ARG A 110 18.33 2.17 8.33
C ARG A 110 19.08 3.28 9.07
N SER A 111 19.05 4.49 8.51
CA SER A 111 19.67 5.69 9.09
C SER A 111 18.94 6.13 10.36
N THR A 112 17.61 6.25 10.34
CA THR A 112 16.80 6.56 11.53
C THR A 112 17.05 5.55 12.65
N MET A 113 17.05 4.25 12.36
CA MET A 113 17.30 3.21 13.35
C MET A 113 18.72 3.28 13.96
N ALA A 114 19.70 3.78 13.19
CA ALA A 114 21.10 3.91 13.65
C ALA A 114 21.35 5.20 14.46
N THR A 115 20.56 6.25 14.26
CA THR A 115 20.67 7.54 14.97
C THR A 115 19.56 7.75 16.00
N GLN A 116 18.79 6.71 16.33
CA GLN A 116 17.61 6.87 17.19
C GLN A 116 18.01 7.21 18.63
N ASP A 117 17.59 8.39 19.09
CA ASP A 117 17.88 8.88 20.43
C ASP A 117 16.99 8.22 21.49
N ILE A 118 17.53 8.12 22.71
CA ILE A 118 16.81 7.61 23.89
C ILE A 118 15.64 8.55 24.19
N GLY A 119 14.43 8.11 23.85
CA GLY A 119 13.18 8.85 24.05
C GLY A 119 12.37 9.11 22.76
N GLU A 120 12.93 8.90 21.57
CA GLU A 120 12.23 9.17 20.31
C GLU A 120 11.11 8.14 20.01
N THR A 121 9.86 8.60 19.94
CA THR A 121 8.70 7.70 19.89
C THR A 121 8.64 6.86 18.61
N ILE A 122 8.76 5.54 18.73
CA ILE A 122 8.65 4.60 17.60
C ILE A 122 7.19 4.48 17.19
N ASN A 123 6.90 4.73 15.91
CA ASN A 123 5.61 4.43 15.32
C ASN A 123 5.44 2.92 15.13
N ALA A 124 4.52 2.30 15.86
CA ALA A 124 4.29 0.86 15.82
C ALA A 124 2.84 0.46 16.03
N THR A 125 2.47 -0.75 15.63
CA THR A 125 1.15 -1.30 15.93
C THR A 125 0.94 -1.52 17.43
N ASN A 126 -0.31 -1.67 17.86
CA ASN A 126 -0.63 -2.17 19.19
C ASN A 126 0.00 -3.55 19.42
N VAL A 127 0.33 -3.84 20.69
CA VAL A 127 0.77 -5.17 21.12
C VAL A 127 -0.42 -6.14 21.04
N MET A 128 -0.22 -7.26 20.33
CA MET A 128 -1.20 -8.35 20.17
C MET A 128 -0.57 -9.67 20.63
N GLU A 129 -1.35 -10.52 21.31
CA GLU A 129 -0.89 -11.84 21.76
C GLU A 129 -1.30 -12.94 20.77
N GLY A 130 -0.39 -13.90 20.55
CA GLY A 130 -0.69 -15.13 19.80
C GLY A 130 0.28 -15.42 18.65
N ILE A 131 0.24 -16.65 18.14
CA ILE A 131 1.08 -17.08 17.01
C ILE A 131 0.58 -16.63 15.63
N SER A 132 -0.58 -15.96 15.58
CA SER A 132 -1.18 -15.40 14.36
C SER A 132 -1.95 -14.11 14.68
N PRO A 133 -1.24 -13.05 15.10
CA PRO A 133 -1.85 -11.79 15.49
C PRO A 133 -2.47 -11.05 14.31
N HIS A 134 -3.49 -10.26 14.62
CA HIS A 134 -4.15 -9.34 13.70
C HIS A 134 -4.01 -7.92 14.22
N TRP A 135 -3.47 -7.05 13.38
CA TRP A 135 -3.41 -5.62 13.70
C TRP A 135 -4.50 -4.89 12.91
N ASN A 136 -4.47 -4.97 11.57
CA ASN A 136 -5.28 -4.11 10.70
C ASN A 136 -5.10 -2.65 11.13
N GLU A 137 -3.85 -2.20 11.06
CA GLU A 137 -3.36 -0.92 11.57
C GLU A 137 -2.39 -0.29 10.58
N MET A 138 -2.35 1.05 10.55
CA MET A 138 -1.44 1.80 9.69
C MET A 138 -0.23 2.30 10.48
N ILE A 139 0.96 1.84 10.10
CA ILE A 139 2.23 2.45 10.49
C ILE A 139 2.85 3.16 9.28
N TYR A 140 3.90 3.92 9.54
CA TYR A 140 4.64 4.67 8.54
C TYR A 140 6.11 4.82 8.94
N ALA A 141 6.98 4.94 7.93
CA ALA A 141 8.39 5.27 8.11
C ALA A 141 8.75 6.46 7.21
N ASP A 142 9.34 7.49 7.81
CA ASP A 142 9.93 8.62 7.10
C ASP A 142 11.33 8.23 6.58
N ILE A 143 11.66 8.65 5.36
CA ILE A 143 12.97 8.47 4.73
C ILE A 143 13.37 9.78 4.08
N PHE A 144 14.54 10.33 4.39
CA PHE A 144 14.99 11.59 3.76
C PHE A 144 15.36 11.34 2.29
N GLU A 145 14.93 12.23 1.39
CA GLU A 145 15.18 12.11 -0.06
C GLU A 145 16.69 12.07 -0.40
N GLU A 146 17.49 12.78 0.42
CA GLU A 146 18.96 12.89 0.36
C GLU A 146 19.71 11.66 0.89
N THR A 147 19.01 10.66 1.45
CA THR A 147 19.63 9.40 1.87
C THR A 147 20.36 8.69 0.74
N ASN A 148 21.45 8.02 1.11
CA ASN A 148 22.27 7.20 0.22
C ASN A 148 21.40 6.20 -0.59
N HIS A 149 21.80 5.90 -1.82
CA HIS A 149 21.14 4.87 -2.65
C HIS A 149 21.13 3.47 -2.01
N ALA A 150 22.01 3.22 -1.03
CA ALA A 150 22.04 2.00 -0.21
C ALA A 150 21.11 2.03 1.03
N GLU A 151 20.27 3.06 1.18
CA GLU A 151 19.31 3.16 2.28
C GLU A 151 18.20 2.11 2.16
N GLU A 152 17.87 1.46 3.28
CA GLU A 152 16.87 0.40 3.37
C GLU A 152 15.76 0.80 4.34
N VAL A 153 14.54 0.31 4.08
CA VAL A 153 13.54 0.17 5.13
C VAL A 153 13.76 -1.15 5.87
N ILE A 154 13.66 -1.10 7.19
CA ILE A 154 13.73 -2.23 8.11
C ILE A 154 12.34 -2.37 8.75
N ILE A 155 11.72 -3.54 8.61
CA ILE A 155 10.43 -3.88 9.23
C ILE A 155 10.67 -5.00 10.24
N LEU A 156 10.24 -4.77 11.48
CA LEU A 156 10.48 -5.66 12.62
C LEU A 156 9.17 -6.16 13.21
N ILE A 157 9.13 -7.43 13.58
CA ILE A 157 8.16 -7.98 14.54
C ILE A 157 8.89 -8.17 15.86
N ILE A 158 8.42 -7.54 16.94
CA ILE A 158 9.10 -7.51 18.24
C ILE A 158 8.18 -8.07 19.32
N ASP A 159 8.69 -8.97 20.18
CA ASP A 159 8.01 -9.42 21.40
C ASP A 159 8.24 -8.42 22.54
N GLU A 160 7.18 -7.75 22.98
CA GLU A 160 7.22 -6.64 23.95
C GLU A 160 7.87 -6.99 25.30
N PRO A 161 7.54 -8.11 25.98
CA PRO A 161 8.07 -8.37 27.33
C PRO A 161 9.58 -8.52 27.44
N ARG A 162 10.28 -8.77 26.33
CA ARG A 162 11.75 -8.88 26.27
C ARG A 162 12.38 -8.03 25.16
N GLN A 163 11.59 -7.20 24.49
CA GLN A 163 11.95 -6.46 23.27
C GLN A 163 12.68 -7.30 22.21
N ARG A 164 12.40 -8.62 22.15
CA ARG A 164 13.13 -9.55 21.29
C ARG A 164 12.58 -9.49 19.88
N THR A 165 13.44 -9.23 18.89
CA THR A 165 13.07 -9.35 17.47
C THR A 165 12.69 -10.81 17.16
N ILE A 166 11.45 -11.02 16.73
CA ILE A 166 10.90 -12.30 16.25
C ILE A 166 11.22 -12.49 14.76
N SER A 167 11.07 -11.41 13.98
CA SER A 167 11.29 -11.39 12.54
C SER A 167 11.85 -10.03 12.13
N GLU A 168 12.78 -10.05 11.18
CA GLU A 168 13.39 -8.86 10.57
C GLU A 168 13.33 -9.01 9.05
N HIS A 169 12.86 -7.96 8.39
CA HIS A 169 12.80 -7.87 6.93
C HIS A 169 13.43 -6.54 6.49
N ARG A 170 14.30 -6.57 5.49
CA ARG A 170 15.02 -5.39 4.97
C ARG A 170 14.95 -5.36 3.45
N PHE A 171 14.76 -4.18 2.88
CA PHE A 171 14.91 -3.95 1.44
C PHE A 171 15.13 -2.46 1.12
N PRO A 172 15.84 -2.13 0.02
CA PRO A 172 15.94 -0.76 -0.48
C PRO A 172 14.55 -0.18 -0.80
N TRP A 173 14.21 0.93 -0.14
CA TRP A 173 12.91 1.58 -0.29
C TRP A 173 12.66 2.10 -1.72
N ARG A 174 13.74 2.40 -2.47
CA ARG A 174 13.69 2.86 -3.86
C ARG A 174 13.20 1.79 -4.85
N TRP A 175 13.11 0.53 -4.47
CA TRP A 175 12.48 -0.52 -5.29
C TRP A 175 10.96 -0.37 -5.38
N LEU A 176 10.34 0.38 -4.47
CA LEU A 176 8.91 0.70 -4.54
C LEU A 176 8.71 1.88 -5.49
N GLU A 177 7.81 1.72 -6.47
CA GLU A 177 7.32 2.83 -7.27
C GLU A 177 6.43 3.77 -6.43
N PRO A 178 6.56 5.10 -6.60
CA PRO A 178 5.72 6.06 -5.90
C PRO A 178 4.23 5.88 -6.21
N PHE A 179 3.40 6.01 -5.18
CA PHE A 179 1.93 5.95 -5.23
C PHE A 179 1.33 4.62 -5.72
N TYR A 180 2.15 3.58 -5.88
CA TYR A 180 1.71 2.19 -6.07
C TYR A 180 1.51 1.50 -4.70
N GLN A 181 0.46 0.68 -4.54
CA GLN A 181 0.31 -0.16 -3.34
C GLN A 181 0.69 -1.62 -3.61
N TYR A 182 1.73 -2.08 -2.91
CA TYR A 182 2.25 -3.44 -2.96
C TYR A 182 1.61 -4.31 -1.87
N HIS A 183 0.92 -5.39 -2.26
CA HIS A 183 0.39 -6.39 -1.33
C HIS A 183 1.38 -7.55 -1.20
N ILE A 184 2.11 -7.60 -0.08
CA ILE A 184 3.24 -8.52 0.10
C ILE A 184 3.06 -9.40 1.34
N ASN A 185 3.59 -10.62 1.25
CA ASN A 185 3.70 -11.59 2.32
C ASN A 185 5.20 -11.85 2.55
N LEU A 186 5.79 -11.09 3.46
CA LEU A 186 7.21 -11.22 3.81
C LEU A 186 7.39 -12.50 4.65
N GLN A 187 8.22 -13.41 4.15
CA GLN A 187 8.56 -14.67 4.80
C GLN A 187 9.88 -14.51 5.57
N HIS A 188 10.00 -15.13 6.74
CA HIS A 188 11.27 -15.23 7.46
C HIS A 188 11.45 -16.64 8.01
N THR A 189 12.49 -17.34 7.57
CA THR A 189 12.83 -18.68 8.04
C THR A 189 13.92 -18.59 9.11
N SER A 190 13.59 -18.98 10.34
CA SER A 190 14.56 -19.04 11.43
C SER A 190 15.64 -20.10 11.15
N LYS A 191 16.91 -19.68 11.17
CA LYS A 191 18.06 -20.59 11.01
C LYS A 191 18.18 -21.63 12.13
N GLN A 192 17.57 -21.37 13.30
CA GLN A 192 17.67 -22.24 14.47
C GLN A 192 16.56 -23.30 14.50
N THR A 193 15.35 -22.96 14.07
CA THR A 193 14.17 -23.84 14.18
C THR A 193 13.63 -24.32 12.84
N ALA A 194 14.16 -23.82 11.72
CA ALA A 194 13.62 -23.98 10.36
C ALA A 194 12.15 -23.53 10.18
N GLN A 195 11.54 -22.94 11.21
CA GLN A 195 10.18 -22.40 11.17
C GLN A 195 10.15 -21.14 10.30
N THR A 196 9.18 -21.08 9.38
CA THR A 196 8.96 -19.92 8.53
C THR A 196 7.74 -19.13 9.02
N THR A 197 7.97 -17.88 9.42
CA THR A 197 6.91 -16.91 9.75
C THR A 197 6.41 -16.22 8.48
N SER A 198 5.24 -15.60 8.55
CA SER A 198 4.64 -14.82 7.45
C SER A 198 4.11 -13.49 7.97
N LEU A 199 4.43 -12.38 7.32
CA LEU A 199 3.95 -11.03 7.66
C LEU A 199 3.22 -10.42 6.46
N PHE A 200 1.92 -10.16 6.60
CA PHE A 200 1.05 -9.68 5.53
C PHE A 200 0.92 -8.15 5.60
N LEU A 201 1.44 -7.47 4.57
CA LEU A 201 1.52 -6.02 4.51
C LEU A 201 0.88 -5.48 3.22
N SER A 202 0.43 -4.23 3.26
CA SER A 202 0.17 -3.44 2.04
C SER A 202 0.90 -2.11 2.13
N ILE A 203 1.95 -1.96 1.32
CA ILE A 203 2.93 -0.88 1.41
C ILE A 203 2.77 0.05 0.22
N MET A 204 2.70 1.35 0.47
CA MET A 204 2.77 2.39 -0.56
C MET A 204 3.89 3.36 -0.22
N ARG A 205 4.75 3.66 -1.19
CA ARG A 205 5.73 4.74 -1.10
C ARG A 205 5.08 6.03 -1.57
N LYS A 206 5.14 7.10 -0.78
CA LYS A 206 4.62 8.43 -1.13
C LYS A 206 5.78 9.41 -1.21
N GLN A 207 5.94 10.06 -2.36
CA GLN A 207 6.90 11.17 -2.51
C GLN A 207 6.31 12.46 -1.95
N SER A 208 7.16 13.48 -1.79
CA SER A 208 6.74 14.85 -1.46
C SER A 208 5.97 15.57 -2.58
N THR A 209 5.94 15.00 -3.79
CA THR A 209 5.19 15.49 -4.96
C THR A 209 4.50 14.36 -5.71
N LEU A 210 3.32 14.61 -6.28
CA LEU A 210 2.57 13.63 -7.07
C LEU A 210 3.11 13.41 -8.49
N SER A 211 3.55 14.48 -9.17
CA SER A 211 4.24 14.38 -10.46
C SER A 211 5.20 15.55 -10.69
N LYS A 212 6.27 15.26 -11.42
CA LYS A 212 7.26 16.23 -11.90
C LYS A 212 6.81 16.90 -13.21
N GLU A 213 5.92 16.28 -13.96
CA GLU A 213 5.39 16.83 -15.21
C GLU A 213 4.29 17.86 -14.97
N ASP A 214 4.04 18.76 -15.93
CA ASP A 214 2.92 19.69 -15.86
C ASP A 214 1.72 19.12 -16.63
N ILE A 215 0.66 18.83 -15.89
CA ILE A 215 -0.46 17.98 -16.31
C ILE A 215 -1.77 18.52 -15.75
N ARG A 216 -2.89 18.22 -16.42
CA ARG A 216 -4.22 18.78 -16.08
C ARG A 216 -4.73 18.38 -14.69
N TYR A 217 -4.27 17.24 -14.17
CA TYR A 217 -4.52 16.77 -12.81
C TYR A 217 -3.37 15.85 -12.39
N PHE A 218 -3.08 15.83 -11.09
CA PHE A 218 -1.99 15.06 -10.48
C PHE A 218 -2.44 13.72 -9.90
N GLY A 219 -3.75 13.50 -9.80
CA GLY A 219 -4.35 12.24 -9.39
C GLY A 219 -5.85 12.37 -9.14
N LEU A 220 -6.49 11.25 -8.84
CA LEU A 220 -7.86 11.16 -8.38
C LEU A 220 -7.88 10.66 -6.94
N GLU A 221 -8.43 11.48 -6.05
CA GLU A 221 -8.70 11.11 -4.67
C GLU A 221 -10.13 10.56 -4.56
N VAL A 222 -10.27 9.46 -3.81
CA VAL A 222 -11.55 8.78 -3.57
C VAL A 222 -11.69 8.47 -2.09
N LEU A 223 -12.68 9.09 -1.43
CA LEU A 223 -13.02 8.80 -0.03
C LEU A 223 -14.20 7.82 0.03
N LEU A 224 -13.96 6.58 0.46
CA LEU A 224 -15.05 5.73 0.92
C LEU A 224 -15.42 6.13 2.36
N ASN A 225 -16.58 6.75 2.54
CA ASN A 225 -17.02 7.20 3.87
C ASN A 225 -17.69 6.05 4.64
N ARG A 226 -18.87 5.63 4.18
CA ARG A 226 -19.78 4.71 4.89
C ARG A 226 -20.77 4.03 3.94
N PHE A 227 -21.46 3.01 4.44
CA PHE A 227 -22.80 2.66 3.96
C PHE A 227 -23.85 3.63 4.53
N ASP A 228 -24.92 3.88 3.79
CA ASP A 228 -26.02 4.76 4.22
C ASP A 228 -27.16 3.99 4.90
N VAL A 229 -27.23 2.67 4.66
CA VAL A 229 -28.27 1.77 5.18
C VAL A 229 -27.68 0.67 6.05
N THR A 230 -28.40 0.27 7.10
CA THR A 230 -27.98 -0.82 7.97
C THR A 230 -28.01 -2.18 7.27
N LEU A 231 -26.99 -2.98 7.56
CA LEU A 231 -26.93 -4.42 7.31
C LEU A 231 -27.72 -5.19 8.38
N PRO A 232 -28.38 -6.31 8.04
CA PRO A 232 -29.14 -7.13 9.00
C PRO A 232 -28.31 -7.65 10.19
N LYS A 233 -27.01 -7.86 9.98
CA LYS A 233 -26.04 -8.33 10.98
C LYS A 233 -24.84 -7.40 10.99
N LYS A 234 -24.19 -7.25 12.15
CA LYS A 234 -22.89 -6.58 12.20
C LYS A 234 -21.88 -7.34 11.35
N ARG A 235 -21.04 -6.62 10.60
CA ARG A 235 -19.91 -7.20 9.85
C ARG A 235 -18.68 -6.29 9.98
N VAL A 236 -17.50 -6.87 9.77
CA VAL A 236 -16.21 -6.20 9.57
C VAL A 236 -15.84 -6.44 8.10
N LEU A 237 -15.60 -5.39 7.33
CA LEU A 237 -15.46 -5.47 5.87
C LEU A 237 -14.19 -4.77 5.37
N TYR A 238 -13.40 -5.44 4.54
CA TYR A 238 -12.40 -4.77 3.71
C TYR A 238 -13.08 -4.09 2.52
N ALA A 239 -12.54 -2.94 2.10
CA ALA A 239 -12.85 -2.32 0.83
C ALA A 239 -11.58 -2.24 -0.04
N VAL A 240 -11.70 -2.63 -1.30
CA VAL A 240 -10.61 -2.58 -2.30
C VAL A 240 -11.05 -1.69 -3.44
N ALA A 241 -10.36 -0.58 -3.66
CA ALA A 241 -10.63 0.32 -4.76
C ALA A 241 -9.67 0.06 -5.94
N ARG A 242 -10.17 0.17 -7.17
CA ARG A 242 -9.42 0.03 -8.42
C ARG A 242 -9.93 1.04 -9.45
N ILE A 243 -9.05 1.54 -10.31
CA ILE A 243 -9.44 2.08 -11.61
C ILE A 243 -9.39 0.94 -12.62
N ILE A 244 -10.54 0.60 -13.20
CA ILE A 244 -10.67 -0.43 -14.22
C ILE A 244 -10.75 0.25 -15.59
N PRO A 245 -9.85 -0.05 -16.56
CA PRO A 245 -9.90 0.54 -17.90
C PRO A 245 -11.10 0.12 -18.74
N ASP A 246 -11.57 -1.12 -18.60
CA ASP A 246 -12.75 -1.65 -19.30
C ASP A 246 -13.71 -2.35 -18.32
N TYR A 247 -14.63 -1.56 -17.77
CA TYR A 247 -15.54 -1.99 -16.71
C TYR A 247 -16.51 -3.09 -17.14
N GLU A 248 -17.04 -3.07 -18.37
CA GLU A 248 -18.06 -4.04 -18.78
C GLU A 248 -17.48 -5.46 -18.87
N THR A 249 -16.29 -5.59 -19.47
CA THR A 249 -15.54 -6.86 -19.52
C THR A 249 -15.10 -7.29 -18.11
N TYR A 250 -14.59 -6.37 -17.28
CA TYR A 250 -14.23 -6.69 -15.89
C TYR A 250 -15.44 -7.14 -15.05
N LYS A 251 -16.61 -6.51 -15.24
CA LYS A 251 -17.85 -6.87 -14.58
C LYS A 251 -18.28 -8.29 -14.96
N HIS A 252 -18.21 -8.63 -16.24
CA HIS A 252 -18.58 -9.95 -16.73
C HIS A 252 -17.61 -11.03 -16.24
N ASP A 253 -16.31 -10.83 -16.47
CA ASP A 253 -15.28 -11.86 -16.28
C ASP A 253 -14.82 -12.03 -14.82
N TYR A 254 -14.99 -11.00 -13.98
CA TYR A 254 -14.50 -10.98 -12.59
C TYR A 254 -15.63 -10.75 -11.59
N LEU A 255 -16.37 -9.63 -11.65
CA LEU A 255 -17.34 -9.29 -10.58
C LEU A 255 -18.56 -10.22 -10.56
N ARG A 256 -19.00 -10.72 -11.73
CA ARG A 256 -20.09 -11.70 -11.87
C ARG A 256 -19.61 -13.15 -11.93
N ASN A 257 -18.31 -13.38 -11.86
CA ASN A 257 -17.68 -14.70 -11.83
C ASN A 257 -16.91 -14.86 -10.51
N LEU A 258 -17.65 -15.11 -9.42
CA LEU A 258 -17.11 -15.12 -8.06
C LEU A 258 -16.04 -16.20 -7.82
N ASP A 259 -15.98 -17.23 -8.67
CA ASP A 259 -14.96 -18.28 -8.66
C ASP A 259 -13.66 -17.88 -9.38
N ASN A 260 -13.59 -16.70 -10.02
CA ASN A 260 -12.40 -16.23 -10.71
C ASN A 260 -11.22 -16.10 -9.72
N PRO A 261 -10.14 -16.88 -9.88
CA PRO A 261 -9.06 -16.93 -8.91
C PRO A 261 -8.30 -15.60 -8.78
N LYS A 262 -8.40 -14.69 -9.75
CA LYS A 262 -7.75 -13.37 -9.76
C LYS A 262 -8.57 -12.27 -9.04
N LEU A 263 -9.83 -12.52 -8.68
CA LEU A 263 -10.66 -11.57 -7.95
C LEU A 263 -10.15 -11.40 -6.49
N GLY A 264 -10.17 -10.20 -5.93
CA GLY A 264 -9.60 -9.91 -4.59
C GLY A 264 -8.09 -9.63 -4.58
N ILE A 265 -7.44 -9.90 -3.45
CA ILE A 265 -6.01 -9.60 -3.19
C ILE A 265 -5.28 -10.87 -2.75
N ASP A 266 -4.35 -11.33 -3.58
CA ASP A 266 -3.33 -12.31 -3.19
C ASP A 266 -2.04 -11.56 -2.84
N PHE A 267 -1.41 -11.95 -1.71
CA PHE A 267 -0.18 -11.30 -1.23
C PHE A 267 1.05 -12.00 -1.80
N LYS A 268 1.90 -11.26 -2.53
CA LYS A 268 3.13 -11.81 -3.15
C LYS A 268 4.09 -12.29 -2.08
N LYS A 269 4.41 -13.59 -2.07
CA LYS A 269 5.39 -14.17 -1.13
C LYS A 269 6.79 -13.73 -1.49
N ILE A 270 7.51 -13.17 -0.52
CA ILE A 270 8.89 -12.71 -0.68
C ILE A 270 9.73 -13.30 0.46
N TYR A 271 10.72 -14.13 0.11
CA TYR A 271 11.64 -14.76 1.09
C TYR A 271 12.91 -13.95 1.29
N VAL A 272 13.53 -13.53 0.17
CA VAL A 272 14.65 -12.60 0.14
C VAL A 272 14.26 -11.52 -0.88
N PRO A 273 13.98 -10.28 -0.45
CA PRO A 273 13.53 -9.24 -1.35
C PRO A 273 14.55 -8.94 -2.47
N THR A 274 14.05 -8.82 -3.70
CA THR A 274 14.80 -8.39 -4.88
C THR A 274 14.06 -7.25 -5.59
N ALA A 275 14.72 -6.48 -6.45
CA ALA A 275 14.05 -5.45 -7.25
C ALA A 275 12.89 -6.01 -8.11
N GLN A 276 13.02 -7.24 -8.62
CA GLN A 276 11.97 -7.93 -9.39
C GLN A 276 10.73 -8.28 -8.54
N ASP A 277 10.86 -8.30 -7.20
CA ASP A 277 9.71 -8.47 -6.33
C ASP A 277 8.78 -7.25 -6.34
N PHE A 278 9.30 -6.08 -6.67
CA PHE A 278 8.60 -4.79 -6.67
C PHE A 278 8.43 -4.17 -8.06
N ALA A 279 8.83 -4.87 -9.12
CA ALA A 279 8.57 -4.46 -10.50
C ALA A 279 7.05 -4.36 -10.76
N VAL A 280 6.62 -3.21 -11.27
CA VAL A 280 5.24 -2.91 -11.69
C VAL A 280 5.07 -3.25 -13.18
N SER A 281 3.88 -3.67 -13.59
CA SER A 281 3.54 -3.88 -15.00
C SER A 281 3.09 -2.55 -15.61
N ASP A 282 3.54 -2.21 -16.81
CA ASP A 282 3.13 -0.96 -17.51
C ASP A 282 1.62 -0.88 -17.76
N TYR A 283 0.95 -2.04 -17.82
CA TYR A 283 -0.49 -2.16 -18.02
C TYR A 283 -1.10 -3.20 -17.07
N SER A 284 -2.29 -2.88 -16.54
CA SER A 284 -3.14 -3.82 -15.80
C SER A 284 -4.60 -3.67 -16.21
N PHE A 285 -5.13 -4.71 -16.85
CA PHE A 285 -6.55 -4.81 -17.19
C PHE A 285 -7.47 -4.77 -15.94
N THR A 286 -6.98 -5.29 -14.80
CA THR A 286 -7.72 -5.33 -13.53
C THR A 286 -7.44 -4.11 -12.64
N GLY A 287 -6.87 -3.05 -13.19
CA GLY A 287 -6.35 -1.91 -12.43
C GLY A 287 -5.24 -2.29 -11.45
N TYR A 288 -4.79 -1.34 -10.64
CA TYR A 288 -3.95 -1.62 -9.49
C TYR A 288 -4.79 -1.44 -8.22
N PRO A 289 -4.90 -2.48 -7.37
CA PRO A 289 -5.73 -2.40 -6.18
C PRO A 289 -5.12 -1.49 -5.11
N GLN A 290 -6.00 -0.79 -4.41
CA GLN A 290 -5.69 -0.16 -3.12
C GLN A 290 -6.65 -0.71 -2.05
N THR A 291 -6.10 -1.24 -0.96
CA THR A 291 -6.83 -1.83 0.17
C THR A 291 -7.02 -0.84 1.32
N SER A 292 -8.25 -0.72 1.81
CA SER A 292 -8.52 -0.03 3.07
C SER A 292 -8.08 -0.84 4.29
N LEU A 293 -8.02 -0.16 5.44
CA LEU A 293 -8.28 -0.81 6.72
C LEU A 293 -9.66 -1.52 6.65
N ALA A 294 -9.79 -2.71 7.22
CA ALA A 294 -11.10 -3.30 7.46
C ALA A 294 -11.98 -2.35 8.30
N SER A 295 -13.30 -2.32 8.07
CA SER A 295 -14.26 -1.44 8.75
C SER A 295 -14.42 -1.79 10.23
N LYS A 296 -14.90 -0.84 11.05
CA LYS A 296 -15.35 -1.19 12.42
C LYS A 296 -16.50 -2.20 12.36
N GLU A 297 -16.59 -3.09 13.36
CA GLU A 297 -17.69 -4.04 13.47
C GLU A 297 -19.01 -3.30 13.72
N SER A 298 -19.86 -3.24 12.70
CA SER A 298 -21.05 -2.40 12.72
C SER A 298 -22.15 -2.96 11.83
N LYS A 299 -23.41 -2.62 12.13
CA LYS A 299 -24.51 -2.72 11.16
C LYS A 299 -24.42 -1.63 10.10
N LEU A 300 -23.76 -0.52 10.38
CA LEU A 300 -23.46 0.56 9.44
C LEU A 300 -21.94 0.68 9.31
N PRO A 301 -21.29 -0.11 8.44
CA PRO A 301 -19.85 -0.04 8.21
C PRO A 301 -19.40 1.37 7.83
N THR A 302 -18.34 1.83 8.47
CA THR A 302 -17.63 3.07 8.14
C THR A 302 -16.16 2.77 7.95
N TRP A 303 -15.56 3.44 6.97
CA TRP A 303 -14.13 3.32 6.64
C TRP A 303 -13.41 4.64 6.88
N MET A 304 -13.98 5.73 6.36
CA MET A 304 -13.32 7.04 6.29
C MET A 304 -11.91 6.92 5.69
N HIS A 305 -11.79 6.13 4.61
CA HIS A 305 -10.51 5.77 4.00
C HIS A 305 -10.35 6.45 2.63
N ASN A 306 -9.26 7.19 2.48
CA ASN A 306 -8.89 7.85 1.22
C ASN A 306 -7.96 6.96 0.40
N TYR A 307 -8.38 6.67 -0.82
CA TYR A 307 -7.54 6.14 -1.89
C TYR A 307 -7.01 7.30 -2.74
N LEU A 308 -5.83 7.12 -3.33
CA LEU A 308 -5.23 8.11 -4.21
C LEU A 308 -4.64 7.41 -5.44
N PHE A 309 -5.30 7.59 -6.57
CA PHE A 309 -4.82 7.09 -7.86
C PHE A 309 -4.01 8.19 -8.54
N SER A 310 -2.68 8.06 -8.46
CA SER A 310 -1.72 9.04 -9.03
C SER A 310 -0.51 8.37 -9.70
N HIS A 311 -0.47 7.04 -9.74
CA HIS A 311 0.55 6.29 -10.47
C HIS A 311 0.46 6.58 -11.98
N GLU A 312 1.60 6.69 -12.67
CA GLU A 312 1.69 7.11 -14.07
C GLU A 312 0.75 6.31 -14.99
N HIS A 313 0.83 4.97 -14.92
CA HIS A 313 0.00 4.06 -15.72
C HIS A 313 -1.51 4.12 -15.42
N GLU A 314 -1.93 4.65 -14.27
CA GLU A 314 -3.36 4.87 -13.97
C GLU A 314 -3.82 6.23 -14.50
N LYS A 315 -3.00 7.24 -14.24
CA LYS A 315 -3.28 8.66 -14.44
C LYS A 315 -3.59 9.00 -15.90
N ASP A 316 -2.80 8.49 -16.85
CA ASP A 316 -2.85 8.93 -18.25
C ASP A 316 -4.09 8.44 -19.04
N ASN A 317 -4.69 7.32 -18.63
CA ASN A 317 -5.86 6.73 -19.28
C ASN A 317 -7.05 6.53 -18.32
N MET A 318 -7.05 7.21 -17.17
CA MET A 318 -8.08 7.12 -16.13
C MET A 318 -9.50 7.40 -16.67
N PHE A 319 -9.64 8.42 -17.53
CA PHE A 319 -10.92 8.82 -18.10
C PHE A 319 -11.12 8.28 -19.52
N SER A 320 -12.13 7.45 -19.69
CA SER A 320 -12.52 6.85 -20.97
C SER A 320 -13.99 6.42 -20.93
N ASN A 321 -14.59 6.10 -22.08
CA ASN A 321 -15.98 5.68 -22.13
C ASN A 321 -16.26 4.37 -21.36
N ASN A 322 -15.27 3.48 -21.22
CA ASN A 322 -15.44 2.19 -20.56
C ASN A 322 -14.81 2.13 -19.16
N SER A 323 -14.00 3.11 -18.75
CA SER A 323 -13.33 3.05 -17.46
C SER A 323 -14.24 3.42 -16.30
N ALA A 324 -13.95 2.86 -15.12
CA ALA A 324 -14.68 3.12 -13.90
C ALA A 324 -13.79 2.95 -12.67
N ILE A 325 -14.13 3.68 -11.61
CA ILE A 325 -13.76 3.29 -10.24
C ILE A 325 -14.65 2.11 -9.87
N VAL A 326 -14.06 1.01 -9.42
CA VAL A 326 -14.77 -0.08 -8.75
C VAL A 326 -14.26 -0.13 -7.31
N ILE A 327 -15.17 -0.14 -6.34
CA ILE A 327 -14.84 -0.44 -4.95
C ILE A 327 -15.53 -1.74 -4.55
N GLU A 328 -14.73 -2.76 -4.32
CA GLU A 328 -15.10 -4.12 -3.98
C GLU A 328 -15.18 -4.30 -2.46
N PHE A 329 -16.20 -5.00 -1.97
CA PHE A 329 -16.37 -5.33 -0.56
C PHE A 329 -16.10 -6.81 -0.29
N TYR A 330 -15.25 -7.06 0.70
CA TYR A 330 -14.87 -8.41 1.12
C TYR A 330 -15.09 -8.57 2.63
N PRO A 331 -15.52 -9.75 3.11
CA PRO A 331 -15.60 -10.02 4.53
C PRO A 331 -14.19 -10.01 5.14
N PHE A 332 -14.05 -9.48 6.35
CA PHE A 332 -12.83 -9.67 7.13
C PHE A 332 -12.67 -11.16 7.47
N GLN A 333 -11.53 -11.73 7.07
CA GLN A 333 -11.19 -13.13 7.35
C GLN A 333 -9.94 -13.15 8.25
N PRO A 334 -9.95 -13.89 9.38
CA PRO A 334 -8.74 -14.09 10.15
C PRO A 334 -7.70 -14.93 9.37
N ILE A 335 -6.43 -14.65 9.63
CA ILE A 335 -5.25 -15.34 9.10
C ILE A 335 -5.21 -16.75 9.65
N SER A 336 -5.54 -16.96 10.94
CA SER A 336 -5.73 -18.29 11.52
C SER A 336 -4.59 -19.28 11.20
N ASN A 337 -3.35 -18.80 11.33
CA ASN A 337 -2.12 -19.52 11.00
C ASN A 337 -1.95 -19.95 9.53
N ASN A 338 -2.68 -19.35 8.59
CA ASN A 338 -2.60 -19.61 7.16
C ASN A 338 -1.50 -18.75 6.48
N PRO A 339 -0.37 -19.34 6.03
CA PRO A 339 0.67 -18.63 5.28
C PRO A 339 0.26 -18.27 3.84
N ASN A 340 -0.96 -18.67 3.41
CA ASN A 340 -1.59 -18.31 2.14
C ASN A 340 -2.83 -17.43 2.36
N TRP A 341 -2.90 -16.67 3.46
CA TRP A 341 -4.00 -15.74 3.69
C TRP A 341 -4.06 -14.67 2.59
N ARG A 342 -5.28 -14.25 2.28
CA ARG A 342 -5.65 -13.44 1.12
C ARG A 342 -7.02 -12.82 1.33
N ILE A 343 -7.28 -11.66 0.72
CA ILE A 343 -8.61 -11.04 0.73
C ILE A 343 -9.38 -11.62 -0.46
N LYS A 344 -10.40 -12.43 -0.19
CA LYS A 344 -11.21 -13.16 -1.18
C LYS A 344 -12.68 -13.20 -0.76
N THR A 345 -13.52 -13.81 -1.61
CA THR A 345 -14.97 -13.89 -1.44
C THR A 345 -15.62 -12.50 -1.57
N LEU A 346 -15.71 -12.00 -2.81
CA LEU A 346 -16.43 -10.76 -3.10
C LEU A 346 -17.88 -10.93 -2.67
N ILE A 347 -18.40 -9.99 -1.88
CA ILE A 347 -19.79 -9.99 -1.38
C ILE A 347 -20.61 -8.82 -1.92
N GLY A 348 -19.98 -7.90 -2.64
CA GLY A 348 -20.62 -6.83 -3.39
C GLY A 348 -19.62 -5.77 -3.85
N TRP A 349 -20.04 -4.84 -4.69
CA TRP A 349 -19.22 -3.73 -5.19
C TRP A 349 -20.06 -2.49 -5.49
N ILE A 350 -19.40 -1.35 -5.64
CA ILE A 350 -19.96 -0.11 -6.19
C ILE A 350 -19.13 0.34 -7.39
N THR A 351 -19.77 1.07 -8.31
CA THR A 351 -19.14 1.54 -9.55
C THR A 351 -19.47 2.99 -9.83
N ILE A 352 -18.44 3.77 -10.15
CA ILE A 352 -18.55 5.15 -10.64
C ILE A 352 -17.81 5.21 -11.97
N ARG A 353 -18.51 5.47 -13.08
CA ARG A 353 -17.87 5.57 -14.40
C ARG A 353 -16.97 6.79 -14.47
N LEU A 354 -15.86 6.66 -15.18
CA LEU A 354 -14.87 7.70 -15.43
C LEU A 354 -14.97 8.18 -16.88
N ASP A 355 -16.20 8.40 -17.37
CA ASP A 355 -16.40 8.96 -18.71
C ASP A 355 -16.22 10.49 -18.73
N THR A 356 -16.30 11.08 -19.92
CA THR A 356 -16.12 12.53 -20.13
C THR A 356 -17.03 13.37 -19.23
N ARG A 357 -18.24 12.90 -18.89
CA ARG A 357 -19.15 13.66 -18.02
C ARG A 357 -18.67 13.70 -16.58
N THR A 358 -18.06 12.61 -16.10
CA THR A 358 -17.40 12.57 -14.79
C THR A 358 -16.17 13.48 -14.77
N TYR A 359 -15.39 13.50 -15.85
CA TYR A 359 -14.27 14.42 -16.01
C TYR A 359 -14.71 15.89 -15.99
N ASP A 360 -15.71 16.25 -16.81
CA ASP A 360 -16.27 17.61 -16.88
C ASP A 360 -16.87 18.04 -15.53
N ALA A 361 -17.56 17.13 -14.84
CA ALA A 361 -18.13 17.38 -13.52
C ALA A 361 -17.06 17.59 -12.45
N LEU A 362 -15.96 16.80 -12.45
CA LEU A 362 -14.87 16.91 -11.47
C LEU A 362 -13.95 18.12 -11.73
N THR A 363 -13.84 18.58 -12.99
CA THR A 363 -13.02 19.75 -13.38
C THR A 363 -13.77 21.09 -13.31
N ALA A 364 -15.06 21.08 -13.01
CA ALA A 364 -15.84 22.31 -12.87
C ALA A 364 -15.34 23.19 -11.71
N PRO A 365 -15.38 24.54 -11.80
CA PRO A 365 -14.97 25.41 -10.69
C PRO A 365 -15.73 25.15 -9.37
N SER A 366 -16.97 24.66 -9.46
CA SER A 366 -17.81 24.28 -8.31
C SER A 366 -17.36 23.01 -7.58
N SER A 367 -16.53 22.17 -8.19
CA SER A 367 -16.06 20.88 -7.64
C SER A 367 -14.59 20.91 -7.20
N ALA A 368 -13.98 22.08 -7.06
CA ALA A 368 -12.57 22.22 -6.68
C ALA A 368 -12.23 21.58 -5.31
N GLU A 369 -13.15 21.64 -4.34
CA GLU A 369 -13.02 20.96 -3.03
C GLU A 369 -13.55 19.50 -3.07
N GLY A 370 -13.99 19.02 -4.25
CA GLY A 370 -14.51 17.68 -4.51
C GLY A 370 -16.00 17.63 -4.84
N MET A 371 -16.52 16.41 -4.97
CA MET A 371 -17.92 16.07 -5.19
C MET A 371 -18.33 14.89 -4.30
N ARG A 372 -19.63 14.68 -4.11
CA ARG A 372 -20.18 13.49 -3.44
C ARG A 372 -21.10 12.67 -4.35
N THR A 373 -21.15 11.36 -4.16
CA THR A 373 -22.25 10.55 -4.70
C THR A 373 -23.47 10.64 -3.79
N GLU A 374 -24.67 10.35 -4.33
CA GLU A 374 -25.88 10.22 -3.52
C GLU A 374 -26.63 8.95 -3.91
N GLY A 375 -26.91 8.06 -2.94
CA GLY A 375 -27.64 6.82 -3.19
C GLY A 375 -26.94 5.82 -4.12
N LEU A 376 -25.59 5.79 -4.11
CA LEU A 376 -24.79 4.90 -4.95
C LEU A 376 -25.04 3.43 -4.55
N VAL A 377 -25.73 2.69 -5.40
CA VAL A 377 -26.17 1.31 -5.13
C VAL A 377 -24.98 0.34 -5.08
N VAL A 378 -24.90 -0.42 -3.98
CA VAL A 378 -24.03 -1.59 -3.87
C VAL A 378 -24.67 -2.74 -4.65
N GLU A 379 -24.02 -3.19 -5.73
CA GLU A 379 -24.36 -4.45 -6.40
C GLU A 379 -23.88 -5.62 -5.53
N SER A 380 -24.73 -6.64 -5.37
CA SER A 380 -24.38 -7.92 -4.75
C SER A 380 -25.27 -9.03 -5.31
N ASP A 381 -24.81 -10.27 -5.20
CA ASP A 381 -25.62 -11.47 -5.48
C ASP A 381 -26.37 -11.96 -4.23
N GLY A 382 -26.68 -11.04 -3.28
CA GLY A 382 -27.49 -11.30 -2.09
C GLY A 382 -26.73 -11.40 -0.76
N GLU A 383 -25.40 -11.46 -0.76
CA GLU A 383 -24.58 -11.52 0.47
C GLU A 383 -24.54 -10.18 1.24
N LEU A 384 -24.55 -9.06 0.51
CA LEU A 384 -24.74 -7.73 1.05
C LEU A 384 -26.13 -7.20 0.67
N VAL A 385 -27.07 -7.36 1.59
CA VAL A 385 -28.42 -6.78 1.53
C VAL A 385 -28.64 -5.77 2.65
N SER A 386 -29.49 -4.80 2.39
CA SER A 386 -30.02 -3.84 3.35
C SER A 386 -31.07 -4.47 4.27
N GLU A 387 -31.17 -3.99 5.50
CA GLU A 387 -32.13 -4.45 6.50
C GLU A 387 -33.54 -3.89 6.28
N ASN A 388 -33.64 -2.61 5.90
CA ASN A 388 -34.90 -1.84 5.90
C ASN A 388 -35.27 -1.21 4.55
N THR A 389 -34.43 -1.39 3.52
CA THR A 389 -34.63 -0.83 2.16
C THR A 389 -34.48 -1.92 1.12
N LYS A 390 -34.92 -1.64 -0.13
CA LYS A 390 -34.75 -2.56 -1.26
C LYS A 390 -33.29 -2.69 -1.73
N TYR A 391 -32.45 -1.69 -1.45
CA TYR A 391 -31.06 -1.61 -1.91
C TYR A 391 -30.16 -1.04 -0.82
N LEU A 392 -28.96 -1.61 -0.69
CA LEU A 392 -27.87 -1.05 0.08
C LEU A 392 -27.18 0.05 -0.75
N THR A 393 -26.85 1.18 -0.12
CA THR A 393 -26.10 2.27 -0.78
C THR A 393 -24.89 2.71 0.05
N ALA A 394 -23.95 3.39 -0.61
CA ALA A 394 -22.74 3.92 -0.01
C ALA A 394 -22.52 5.40 -0.37
N GLU A 395 -21.83 6.12 0.51
CA GLU A 395 -21.36 7.49 0.26
C GLU A 395 -19.88 7.48 -0.11
N VAL A 396 -19.57 7.93 -1.33
CA VAL A 396 -18.21 8.13 -1.85
C VAL A 396 -18.02 9.61 -2.19
N LEU A 397 -16.90 10.18 -1.76
CA LEU A 397 -16.47 11.52 -2.20
C LEU A 397 -15.32 11.38 -3.21
N LEU A 398 -15.23 12.32 -4.14
CA LEU A 398 -14.32 12.28 -5.29
C LEU A 398 -13.69 13.66 -5.49
N ARG A 399 -12.39 13.73 -5.80
CA ARG A 399 -11.72 14.99 -6.14
C ARG A 399 -10.57 14.75 -7.09
N LEU A 400 -10.53 15.51 -8.19
CA LEU A 400 -9.32 15.62 -9.00
C LEU A 400 -8.32 16.53 -8.28
N VAL A 401 -7.12 16.01 -8.06
CA VAL A 401 -6.06 16.75 -7.39
C VAL A 401 -5.40 17.67 -8.41
N SER A 402 -5.62 18.97 -8.27
CA SER A 402 -5.05 20.03 -9.14
C SER A 402 -3.69 20.54 -8.67
N GLU A 403 -3.21 20.10 -7.50
CA GLU A 403 -1.95 20.53 -6.89
C GLU A 403 -0.90 19.42 -6.89
N ARG A 404 0.37 19.76 -7.18
CA ARG A 404 1.52 18.83 -7.03
C ARG A 404 1.78 18.40 -5.60
N HIS A 405 1.39 19.23 -4.64
CA HIS A 405 1.60 19.08 -3.20
C HIS A 405 0.27 19.27 -2.46
N PRO A 406 -0.70 18.34 -2.56
CA PRO A 406 -2.02 18.50 -1.95
C PRO A 406 -1.91 18.66 -0.42
N GLY A 407 -2.17 19.87 0.08
CA GLY A 407 -2.07 20.20 1.51
C GLY A 407 -3.28 19.77 2.36
N LYS A 408 -4.33 19.25 1.72
CA LYS A 408 -5.57 18.76 2.36
C LYS A 408 -5.99 17.46 1.69
N ASN A 409 -6.67 16.61 2.46
CA ASN A 409 -7.42 15.46 1.93
C ASN A 409 -8.92 15.80 1.86
N LEU A 410 -9.71 15.00 1.15
CA LEU A 410 -11.16 14.91 1.30
C LEU A 410 -11.53 14.46 2.72
N LEU A 411 -12.56 15.11 3.27
CA LEU A 411 -12.98 14.97 4.66
C LEU A 411 -14.47 14.63 4.70
N ALA A 412 -14.83 13.56 5.42
CA ALA A 412 -16.21 13.09 5.52
C ALA A 412 -17.21 14.16 5.98
N TYR A 413 -16.79 15.09 6.85
CA TYR A 413 -17.65 16.17 7.35
C TYR A 413 -17.89 17.29 6.32
N ALA A 414 -17.07 17.40 5.27
CA ALA A 414 -17.29 18.37 4.20
C ALA A 414 -18.38 17.91 3.21
N ALA A 415 -18.76 16.62 3.23
CA ALA A 415 -19.66 16.00 2.26
C ALA A 415 -20.98 16.77 2.03
N SER A 416 -21.60 17.28 3.10
CA SER A 416 -22.87 18.03 3.00
C SER A 416 -22.77 19.29 2.13
N ASN A 417 -21.56 19.84 2.00
CA ASN A 417 -21.28 21.09 1.29
C ASN A 417 -20.73 20.84 -0.12
N LEU A 418 -20.40 19.58 -0.46
CA LEU A 418 -19.91 19.22 -1.78
C LEU A 418 -21.08 19.09 -2.78
N PRO A 419 -20.90 19.52 -4.04
CA PRO A 419 -21.87 19.26 -5.09
C PRO A 419 -22.03 17.75 -5.30
N ILE A 420 -23.25 17.34 -5.66
CA ILE A 420 -23.54 15.95 -6.01
C ILE A 420 -22.97 15.69 -7.41
N LEU A 421 -22.17 14.64 -7.57
CA LEU A 421 -21.73 14.17 -8.88
C LEU A 421 -22.98 13.84 -9.72
N PRO A 422 -23.15 14.41 -10.92
CA PRO A 422 -24.35 14.18 -11.73
C PRO A 422 -24.56 12.71 -12.09
N SER A 423 -25.50 12.07 -11.39
CA SER A 423 -26.25 10.95 -11.93
C SER A 423 -27.12 11.49 -13.07
N TYR A 424 -26.80 11.16 -14.32
CA TYR A 424 -27.68 11.45 -15.46
C TYR A 424 -28.92 10.53 -15.49
N TYR A 425 -29.50 10.25 -14.32
CA TYR A 425 -30.71 9.48 -14.16
C TYR A 425 -31.53 9.93 -12.94
N VAL A 426 -32.51 10.80 -13.21
CA VAL A 426 -33.76 10.83 -12.45
C VAL A 426 -34.78 10.06 -13.30
N GLU A 427 -35.28 8.93 -12.80
CA GLU A 427 -36.26 8.14 -13.56
C GLU A 427 -37.52 8.98 -13.83
N GLY A 428 -37.81 9.18 -15.11
CA GLY A 428 -38.88 10.07 -15.58
C GLY A 428 -38.41 11.18 -16.54
N VAL A 429 -37.12 11.54 -16.56
CA VAL A 429 -36.57 12.51 -17.53
C VAL A 429 -35.36 11.92 -18.25
N ARG A 430 -35.59 11.32 -19.42
CA ARG A 430 -34.52 10.94 -20.36
C ARG A 430 -33.97 12.19 -21.07
N HIS A 431 -32.96 12.84 -20.50
CA HIS A 431 -32.11 13.75 -21.27
C HIS A 431 -31.00 12.97 -21.98
N GLY A 432 -31.34 12.46 -23.18
CA GLY A 432 -30.44 11.67 -24.03
C GLY A 432 -30.47 10.17 -23.74
N GLY A 433 -30.13 9.37 -24.75
CA GLY A 433 -30.07 7.90 -24.67
C GLY A 433 -28.77 7.34 -24.09
N ALA A 434 -28.01 8.13 -23.33
CA ALA A 434 -26.73 7.72 -22.76
C ALA A 434 -26.92 6.91 -21.46
N PRO A 435 -26.06 5.92 -21.14
CA PRO A 435 -26.15 5.19 -19.88
C PRO A 435 -25.79 6.10 -18.68
N PRO A 436 -26.24 5.78 -17.45
CA PRO A 436 -25.91 6.57 -16.26
C PRO A 436 -24.41 6.55 -15.92
N VAL A 437 -23.97 7.52 -15.11
CA VAL A 437 -22.60 7.62 -14.57
C VAL A 437 -22.42 6.72 -13.34
N TYR A 438 -23.46 6.60 -12.52
CA TYR A 438 -23.59 5.60 -11.45
C TYR A 438 -25.07 5.28 -11.22
N MET A 439 -25.38 4.13 -10.61
CA MET A 439 -26.76 3.72 -10.35
C MET A 439 -27.39 4.50 -9.20
N GLN A 440 -28.55 5.10 -9.45
CA GLN A 440 -29.44 5.66 -8.44
C GLN A 440 -30.79 4.93 -8.42
N VAL A 441 -31.40 4.88 -7.24
CA VAL A 441 -32.70 4.24 -7.02
C VAL A 441 -33.84 5.25 -7.19
N THR A 442 -34.81 4.92 -8.02
CA THR A 442 -36.10 5.65 -8.05
C THR A 442 -36.89 5.38 -6.77
N VAL A 443 -37.25 6.44 -6.05
CA VAL A 443 -38.37 6.39 -5.11
C VAL A 443 -39.66 6.49 -5.93
N PRO A 444 -40.54 5.47 -5.96
CA PRO A 444 -41.80 5.58 -6.67
C PRO A 444 -42.66 6.66 -6.01
N LYS A 445 -43.03 7.70 -6.76
CA LYS A 445 -44.10 8.64 -6.34
C LYS A 445 -45.45 7.90 -6.34
N LYS A 446 -45.72 7.12 -5.28
CA LYS A 446 -47.07 6.66 -4.94
C LYS A 446 -47.63 7.51 -3.81
N ASN A 447 -48.30 8.58 -4.22
CA ASN A 447 -49.47 9.20 -3.58
C ASN A 447 -49.60 9.08 -2.05
N PHE A 448 -48.84 9.90 -1.32
CA PHE A 448 -49.41 10.65 -0.19
C PHE A 448 -50.32 11.72 -0.82
N LEU A 449 -51.62 11.91 -0.55
CA LEU A 449 -52.56 11.64 0.56
C LEU A 449 -53.99 11.43 -0.07
N PRO A 450 -55.14 11.37 0.67
CA PRO A 450 -55.38 11.41 2.13
C PRO A 450 -56.20 10.22 2.67
N GLY A 451 -56.24 10.07 4.01
CA GLY A 451 -56.95 8.93 4.62
C GLY A 451 -57.06 8.93 6.15
N ILE A 452 -57.17 10.09 6.79
CA ILE A 452 -57.66 10.18 8.17
C ILE A 452 -58.90 11.07 8.16
N GLN A 453 -60.07 10.44 8.21
CA GLN A 453 -61.27 11.06 8.76
C GLN A 453 -61.44 10.52 10.18
N THR A 454 -61.23 11.40 11.16
CA THR A 454 -61.68 11.21 12.54
C THR A 454 -63.21 11.17 12.59
N PRO A 455 -63.78 10.36 13.49
CA PRO A 455 -64.24 10.93 14.77
C PRO A 455 -63.16 10.97 15.85
#